data_AF-A0A955RWQ3-F1
#
_entry.id   AF-A0A955RWQ3-F1
#
_cell.length_a   1.000
_cell.length_b   1.000
_cell.length_c   1.000
_cell.angle_alpha   90.00
_cell.angle_beta   90.00
_cell.angle_gamma   90.00
#
_symmetry.space_group_name_H-M   'P 1'
#
loop_
_entity.id
_entity.type
_entity.pdbx_description
1 polymer ?
#
loop_
_entity_poly.entity_id
_entity_poly.type
_entity_poly.pdbx_seq_one_letter_code
_entity_poly.pdbx_strand_id
1 'polypeptide(L)' 'MKLSNIVKLFLVGLAIVLTSSILVWRYFRQPDMLIASFEDCVAAGYPILESYPEQCNTPDGRHFVRQISPIESPEK' A
#
# COMPACT_ATOMS: atom_id res chain seq x y z
N MET A 1 23.25 41.80 19.23
CA MET A 1 23.31 40.35 18.92
C MET A 1 24.51 40.13 17.99
N LYS A 2 25.53 39.34 18.37
CA LYS A 2 26.76 39.22 17.56
C LYS A 2 26.45 38.52 16.23
N LEU A 3 27.04 38.99 15.12
CA LEU A 3 26.87 38.39 13.78
C LEU A 3 27.14 36.88 13.78
N SER A 4 28.16 36.44 14.54
CA SER A 4 28.45 35.02 14.81
C SER A 4 27.24 34.23 15.35
N ASN A 5 26.41 34.84 16.19
CA ASN A 5 25.25 34.15 16.79
C ASN A 5 24.10 34.05 15.80
N ILE A 6 23.93 35.05 14.93
CA ILE A 6 22.94 35.04 13.84
C ILE A 6 23.32 33.96 12.82
N VAL A 7 24.60 33.88 12.43
CA VAL A 7 25.10 32.83 11.52
C VAL A 7 24.90 31.43 12.10
N LYS A 8 25.15 31.24 13.41
CA LYS A 8 24.90 29.95 14.07
C LYS A 8 23.41 29.55 14.08
N LEU A 9 22.50 30.50 14.28
CA LEU A 9 21.05 30.22 14.22
C LEU A 9 20.63 29.75 12.82
N PHE A 10 21.14 30.38 11.77
CA PHE A 10 20.87 29.94 10.39
C PHE A 10 21.48 28.56 10.08
N LEU A 11 22.69 28.29 10.55
CA LEU A 11 23.33 26.97 10.37
C LEU A 11 22.56 25.85 11.09
N VAL A 12 22.07 26.11 12.30
CA VAL A 12 21.23 25.15 13.05
C VAL A 12 19.89 24.95 12.34
N GLY A 13 19.24 26.02 11.89
CA GLY A 13 17.98 25.92 11.13
C GLY A 13 18.13 25.13 9.84
N LEU A 14 19.19 25.38 9.06
CA LEU A 14 19.50 24.64 7.85
C LEU A 14 19.73 23.15 8.15
N ALA A 15 20.47 22.82 9.20
CA ALA A 15 20.72 21.45 9.62
C ALA A 15 19.41 20.72 10.01
N ILE A 16 18.49 21.41 10.69
CA ILE A 16 17.18 20.84 11.06
C ILE A 16 16.32 20.57 9.82
N VAL A 17 16.29 21.50 8.86
CA VAL A 17 15.54 21.33 7.60
C VAL A 17 16.13 20.20 6.75
N LEU A 18 17.45 20.11 6.66
CA LEU A 18 18.11 19.03 5.92
C LEU A 18 17.85 17.67 6.56
N THR A 19 17.96 17.57 7.89
CA THR A 19 17.71 16.32 8.61
C THR A 19 16.25 15.90 8.54
N SER A 20 15.28 16.82 8.70
CA SER A 20 13.86 16.51 8.55
C SER A 20 13.51 16.06 7.13
N SER A 21 14.07 16.73 6.11
CA SER A 21 13.87 16.35 4.71
C SER A 21 14.40 14.95 4.41
N ILE A 22 15.56 14.58 4.96
CA ILE A 22 16.12 13.24 4.84
C ILE A 22 15.21 12.20 5.54
N LEU A 23 14.73 12.49 6.75
CA LEU A 23 13.86 11.56 7.49
C LEU A 23 12.53 11.34 6.76
N VAL A 24 11.92 12.42 6.26
CA VAL A 24 10.68 12.36 5.48
C VAL A 24 10.89 11.58 4.20
N TRP A 25 11.99 11.81 3.48
CA TRP A 25 12.32 11.06 2.28
C TRP A 25 12.56 9.57 2.55
N ARG A 26 13.19 9.23 3.68
CA ARG A 26 13.33 7.84 4.11
C ARG A 26 12.00 7.20 4.49
N TYR A 27 11.10 7.95 5.11
CA TYR A 27 9.76 7.49 5.45
C TYR A 27 8.90 7.25 4.20
N PHE A 28 9.02 8.07 3.17
CA PHE A 28 8.30 7.87 1.90
C PHE A 28 8.93 6.81 0.99
N ARG A 29 10.20 6.44 1.21
CA ARG A 29 10.84 5.27 0.58
C ARG A 29 10.59 3.97 1.36
N GLN A 30 9.40 3.80 1.94
CA GLN A 30 9.00 2.48 2.40
C GLN A 30 9.03 1.54 1.19
N PRO A 31 9.71 0.38 1.29
CA PRO A 31 9.65 -0.61 0.23
C PRO A 31 8.18 -1.02 0.11
N ASP A 32 7.61 -0.89 -1.09
CA ASP A 32 6.35 -1.55 -1.39
C ASP A 32 6.57 -3.02 -1.05
N MET A 33 5.90 -3.49 0.00
CA MET A 33 5.95 -4.89 0.39
C MET A 33 5.41 -5.64 -0.82
N LEU A 34 6.31 -6.26 -1.60
CA LEU A 34 5.97 -6.96 -2.82
C LEU A 34 5.00 -8.07 -2.45
N ILE A 35 3.70 -7.81 -2.67
CA ILE A 35 2.65 -8.80 -2.51
C ILE A 35 2.80 -9.77 -3.69
N ALA A 36 3.60 -10.81 -3.48
CA ALA A 36 3.89 -11.80 -4.51
C ALA A 36 2.98 -13.02 -4.39
N SER A 37 2.21 -13.09 -3.31
CA SER A 37 1.32 -14.19 -3.00
C SER A 37 0.00 -13.70 -2.42
N PHE A 38 -0.98 -14.60 -2.42
CA PHE A 38 -2.25 -14.38 -1.74
C PHE A 38 -2.03 -14.23 -0.23
N GLU A 39 -1.07 -14.95 0.34
CA GLU A 39 -0.71 -14.92 1.75
C GLU A 39 -0.12 -13.57 2.15
N ASP A 40 0.73 -12.99 1.30
CA ASP A 40 1.21 -11.63 1.51
C ASP A 40 0.04 -10.65 1.53
N CYS A 41 -0.96 -10.85 0.65
CA CYS A 41 -2.14 -10.00 0.55
C CYS A 41 -2.95 -10.02 1.85
N VAL A 42 -3.16 -11.22 2.43
CA VAL A 42 -3.84 -11.41 3.72
C VAL A 42 -3.03 -10.85 4.88
N ALA A 43 -1.72 -11.12 4.92
CA ALA A 43 -0.83 -10.66 5.99
C ALA A 43 -0.71 -9.12 6.02
N ALA A 44 -0.81 -8.49 4.85
CA ALA A 44 -0.89 -7.04 4.72
C ALA A 44 -2.27 -6.47 5.10
N GLY A 45 -3.26 -7.33 5.42
CA GLY A 45 -4.60 -6.92 5.83
C GLY A 45 -5.46 -6.39 4.69
N TYR A 46 -5.12 -6.74 3.45
CA TYR A 46 -5.91 -6.34 2.29
C TYR A 46 -7.22 -7.14 2.23
N PRO A 47 -8.30 -6.54 1.71
CA PRO A 47 -9.59 -7.20 1.61
C PRO A 47 -9.54 -8.33 0.58
N ILE A 48 -10.05 -9.48 0.97
CA ILE A 48 -10.17 -10.65 0.12
C ILE A 48 -11.59 -10.71 -0.45
N LEU A 49 -11.72 -11.08 -1.72
CA LEU A 49 -13.03 -11.31 -2.32
C LEU A 49 -13.63 -12.59 -1.75
N GLU A 50 -14.77 -12.46 -1.10
CA GLU A 50 -15.42 -13.58 -0.41
C GLU A 50 -16.37 -14.38 -1.32
N SER A 51 -16.82 -13.82 -2.45
CA SER A 51 -17.90 -14.40 -3.27
C SER A 51 -17.53 -14.60 -4.73
N TYR A 52 -16.48 -15.41 -4.98
CA TYR A 52 -16.12 -15.85 -6.31
C TYR A 52 -16.42 -17.36 -6.49
N PRO A 53 -17.16 -17.78 -7.54
CA PRO A 53 -17.84 -16.94 -8.53
C PRO A 53 -19.08 -16.23 -7.97
N GLU A 54 -19.54 -15.21 -8.68
CA GLU A 54 -20.73 -14.43 -8.28
C GLU A 54 -21.98 -15.30 -8.20
N GLN A 55 -22.83 -14.98 -7.22
CA GLN A 55 -24.07 -15.71 -6.96
C GLN A 55 -25.22 -14.73 -6.78
N CYS A 56 -26.41 -15.12 -7.25
CA CYS A 56 -27.63 -14.33 -7.17
C CYS A 56 -28.77 -15.21 -6.66
N ASN A 57 -29.49 -14.72 -5.64
CA ASN A 57 -30.73 -15.31 -5.16
C ASN A 57 -31.86 -14.34 -5.47
N THR A 58 -32.92 -14.86 -6.07
CA THR A 58 -34.09 -14.05 -6.40
C THR A 58 -35.22 -14.28 -5.37
N PRO A 59 -36.08 -13.29 -5.12
CA PRO A 59 -37.19 -13.43 -4.18
C PRO A 59 -38.20 -14.53 -4.55
N ASP A 60 -38.29 -14.86 -5.84
CA ASP A 60 -39.07 -15.98 -6.37
C ASP A 60 -38.36 -17.34 -6.22
N GLY A 61 -37.21 -17.37 -5.54
CA GLY A 61 -36.52 -18.60 -5.13
C GLY A 61 -35.56 -19.17 -6.17
N ARG A 62 -35.17 -18.41 -7.20
CA ARG A 62 -34.19 -18.87 -8.19
C ARG A 62 -32.78 -18.47 -7.75
N HIS A 63 -31.83 -19.34 -8.07
CA HIS A 63 -30.42 -19.12 -7.81
C HIS A 63 -29.63 -19.17 -9.11
N PHE A 64 -28.70 -18.23 -9.27
CA PHE A 64 -27.83 -18.14 -10.43
C PHE A 64 -26.40 -18.01 -9.95
N VAL A 65 -25.53 -18.87 -10.49
CA VAL A 65 -24.09 -18.77 -10.32
C VAL A 65 -23.50 -18.34 -11.64
N ARG A 66 -22.64 -17.33 -11.62
CA ARG A 66 -21.90 -16.93 -12.81
C ARG A 66 -21.02 -18.09 -13.26
N GLN A 67 -21.26 -18.58 -14.47
CA GLN A 67 -20.40 -19.58 -15.07
C GLN A 67 -19.08 -18.94 -15.48
N ILE A 68 -18.00 -19.42 -14.88
CA ILE A 68 -16.63 -19.09 -15.24
C ILE A 68 -16.07 -20.26 -16.05
N SER A 69 -15.65 -20.00 -17.28
CA SER A 69 -14.79 -20.93 -18.01
C SER A 69 -13.43 -20.94 -17.31
N PRO A 70 -12.80 -22.10 -17.06
CA PRO A 70 -11.41 -22.12 -16.65
C PRO A 70 -10.63 -21.33 -17.69
N ILE A 71 -9.99 -20.25 -17.27
CA ILE A 71 -8.87 -19.74 -18.02
C ILE A 71 -7.87 -20.89 -17.90
N GLU A 72 -7.61 -21.59 -19.00
CA GLU A 72 -6.48 -22.51 -19.09
C GLU A 72 -5.25 -21.66 -18.77
N SER A 73 -4.80 -21.70 -17.52
CA SER A 73 -3.58 -21.03 -17.12
C SER A 73 -2.47 -21.91 -17.67
N PRO A 74 -1.70 -21.45 -18.67
CA PRO A 74 -0.53 -22.20 -19.08
C PRO A 74 0.43 -22.17 -17.90
N GLU A 75 0.52 -23.30 -17.22
CA GLU A 75 1.61 -23.62 -16.30
C GLU A 75 2.92 -23.43 -17.08
N LYS A 76 3.65 -22.37 -16.76
CA LYS A 76 5.08 -22.26 -17.04
C LYS A 76 5.77 -21.40 -16.00
#